data_AF-A0A7V0TZ97-F1
#
_entry.id   AF-A0A7V0TZ97-F1
#
_cell.length_a   1.000
_cell.length_b   1.000
_cell.length_c   1.000
_cell.angle_alpha   90.00
_cell.angle_beta   90.00
_cell.angle_gamma   90.00
#
_symmetry.space_group_name_H-M   'P 1'
#
loop_
_entity.id
_entity.type
_entity.pdbx_description
1 polymer ?
#
loop_
_entity_poly.entity_id
_entity_poly.type
_entity_poly.pdbx_seq_one_letter_code
_entity_poly.pdbx_strand_id
1 'polypeptide(L)' 'QTGCEQQALEYIQAAIDLNSNSARCHYLMAQVYIQQEEYQKAQTALWRVLNLDEQNREARLDLKRIKHKLSTSST' A
#
# COMPACT_ATOMS: atom_id res chain seq x y z
N GLN A 1 -14.10 3.69 11.83
CA GLN A 1 -14.49 2.29 12.07
C GLN A 1 -13.29 1.44 11.71
N THR A 2 -12.46 1.06 12.69
CA THR A 2 -11.11 0.49 12.46
C THR A 2 -11.06 -1.04 12.37
N GLY A 3 -12.21 -1.72 12.37
CA GLY A 3 -12.27 -3.19 12.37
C GLY A 3 -12.03 -3.83 11.00
N CYS A 4 -12.58 -3.25 9.93
CA CYS A 4 -12.50 -3.85 8.59
C CYS A 4 -11.09 -3.76 7.98
N GLU A 5 -10.31 -2.78 8.42
CA GLU A 5 -8.99 -2.47 7.86
C GLU A 5 -7.92 -3.47 8.34
N GLN A 6 -8.00 -3.88 9.60
CA GLN A 6 -7.11 -4.91 10.17
C GLN A 6 -7.39 -6.27 9.53
N GLN A 7 -8.67 -6.61 9.37
CA GLN A 7 -9.07 -7.84 8.68
C GLN A 7 -8.59 -7.83 7.22
N ALA A 8 -8.67 -6.70 6.51
CA ALA A 8 -8.17 -6.60 5.14
C ALA A 8 -6.66 -6.90 5.06
N LEU A 9 -5.86 -6.42 6.02
CA LEU A 9 -4.43 -6.73 6.09
C LEU A 9 -4.17 -8.20 6.38
N GLU A 10 -4.96 -8.84 7.26
CA GLU A 10 -4.86 -10.28 7.55
C GLU A 10 -5.17 -11.12 6.30
N TYR A 11 -6.23 -10.80 5.56
CA TYR A 11 -6.56 -11.48 4.31
C TYR A 11 -5.48 -11.30 3.25
N ILE A 12 -4.91 -10.09 3.16
CA ILE A 12 -3.81 -9.81 2.23
C ILE A 12 -2.56 -10.60 2.62
N GLN A 13 -2.24 -10.72 3.91
CA GLN A 13 -1.09 -11.49 4.38
C GLN A 13 -1.24 -12.98 4.06
N ALA A 14 -2.43 -13.56 4.32
CA ALA A 14 -2.72 -14.94 3.94
C ALA A 14 -2.62 -15.16 2.43
N ALA A 15 -3.04 -14.18 1.62
CA ALA A 15 -2.91 -14.23 0.16
C ALA A 15 -1.45 -14.17 -0.30
N ILE A 16 -0.60 -13.39 0.38
CA ILE A 16 0.86 -13.36 0.15
C ILE A 16 1.50 -14.70 0.52
N ASP A 17 1.06 -15.34 1.60
CA ASP A 17 1.59 -16.66 1.99
C ASP A 17 1.21 -17.75 0.97
N LEU A 18 0.05 -17.62 0.32
CA LEU A 18 -0.41 -18.54 -0.74
C LEU A 18 0.22 -18.25 -2.10
N ASN A 19 0.48 -16.98 -2.44
CA ASN A 19 1.11 -16.59 -3.69
C ASN A 19 1.90 -15.29 -3.51
N SER A 20 3.15 -15.45 -3.09
CA SER A 20 4.01 -14.40 -2.51
C SER A 20 4.49 -13.34 -3.48
N ASN A 21 4.13 -13.45 -4.75
CA ASN A 21 4.65 -12.61 -5.82
C ASN A 21 3.57 -11.77 -6.51
N SER A 22 2.54 -11.36 -5.76
CA SER A 22 1.44 -10.57 -6.30
C SER A 22 1.63 -9.09 -5.99
N ALA A 23 2.10 -8.35 -6.99
CA ALA A 23 2.11 -6.88 -6.98
C ALA A 23 0.74 -6.31 -6.56
N ARG A 24 -0.35 -7.01 -6.94
CA ARG A 24 -1.72 -6.63 -6.59
C ARG A 24 -2.03 -6.74 -5.09
N CYS A 25 -1.50 -7.74 -4.39
CA CYS A 25 -1.69 -7.87 -2.94
C CYS A 25 -1.04 -6.71 -2.19
N HIS A 26 0.21 -6.38 -2.56
CA HIS A 26 0.91 -5.21 -2.01
C HIS A 26 0.21 -3.89 -2.36
N TYR A 27 -0.42 -3.79 -3.53
CA TYR A 27 -1.18 -2.60 -3.91
C TYR A 27 -2.44 -2.44 -3.07
N LEU A 28 -3.20 -3.51 -2.84
CA LEU A 28 -4.36 -3.47 -1.94
C LEU A 28 -3.94 -3.10 -0.52
N MET A 29 -2.81 -3.62 -0.05
CA MET A 29 -2.25 -3.27 1.26
C MET A 29 -1.94 -1.77 1.35
N ALA A 30 -1.34 -1.21 0.29
CA ALA A 30 -1.09 0.21 0.21
C ALA A 30 -2.38 1.04 0.26
N GLN A 31 -3.43 0.64 -0.47
CA GLN A 31 -4.71 1.35 -0.44
C GLN A 31 -5.32 1.38 0.96
N VAL A 32 -5.25 0.25 1.69
CA VAL A 32 -5.72 0.18 3.08
C VAL A 32 -4.94 1.15 3.98
N TYR A 33 -3.61 1.22 3.84
CA TYR A 33 -2.81 2.19 4.58
C TYR A 33 -3.07 3.64 4.18
N ILE A 34 -3.34 3.92 2.89
CA ILE A 34 -3.70 5.27 2.42
C ILE A 34 -5.01 5.72 3.07
N GLN A 35 -6.00 4.84 3.17
CA GLN A 35 -7.28 5.18 3.82
C GLN A 35 -7.12 5.43 5.33
N GLN A 36 -6.18 4.76 5.98
CA GLN A 36 -5.82 5.00 7.38
C GLN A 36 -4.89 6.20 7.57
N GLU A 37 -4.55 6.93 6.51
CA GLU A 37 -3.58 8.04 6.53
C GLU A 37 -2.17 7.63 7.02
N GLU A 38 -1.90 6.33 7.02
CA GLU A 38 -0.65 5.69 7.39
C GLU A 38 0.33 5.72 6.20
N TYR A 39 0.62 6.94 5.74
CA TYR A 39 1.32 7.17 4.47
C TYR A 39 2.73 6.58 4.41
N GLN A 40 3.41 6.41 5.56
CA GLN A 40 4.70 5.72 5.64
C GLN A 40 4.56 4.23 5.28
N LYS A 41 3.58 3.53 5.87
CA LYS A 41 3.30 2.12 5.59
C LYS A 41 2.82 1.93 4.14
N ALA A 42 1.97 2.84 3.67
CA ALA A 42 1.53 2.87 2.28
C ALA A 42 2.71 2.99 1.31
N GLN A 43 3.69 3.86 1.61
CA GLN A 43 4.87 4.02 0.77
C GLN A 43 5.66 2.73 0.65
N THR A 44 5.93 2.03 1.76
CA THR A 44 6.64 0.74 1.73
C THR A 44 5.90 -0.31 0.90
N ALA A 45 4.57 -0.37 1.04
CA ALA A 45 3.74 -1.29 0.26
C ALA A 45 3.78 -0.96 -1.24
N LEU A 46 3.65 0.31 -1.63
CA LEU A 46 3.77 0.75 -3.04
C LEU A 46 5.14 0.49 -3.64
N TRP A 47 6.21 0.60 -2.85
CA TRP A 47 7.56 0.23 -3.29
C TRP A 47 7.64 -1.27 -3.62
N ARG A 48 6.99 -2.13 -2.83
CA ARG A 48 6.91 -3.56 -3.17
C ARG A 48 6.13 -3.79 -4.46
N VAL A 49 5.03 -3.07 -4.70
CA VAL A 49 4.33 -3.13 -5.99
C VAL A 49 5.27 -2.80 -7.13
N LEU A 50 6.02 -1.70 -7.05
CA LEU A 50 6.92 -1.26 -8.11
C LEU A 50 8.17 -2.14 -8.29
N ASN A 51 8.58 -2.87 -7.26
CA ASN A 51 9.65 -3.87 -7.39
C ASN A 51 9.18 -5.14 -8.12
N LEU A 52 7.89 -5.47 -8.02
CA LEU A 52 7.30 -6.64 -8.68
C LEU A 52 6.73 -6.32 -10.07
N ASP A 53 6.16 -5.13 -10.22
CA ASP A 53 5.61 -4.57 -11.44
C ASP A 53 6.06 -3.11 -11.55
N GLU A 54 7.23 -2.92 -12.13
CA GLU A 54 7.80 -1.58 -12.31
C GLU A 54 6.92 -0.69 -13.18
N GLN A 55 6.11 -1.27 -14.07
CA GLN A 55 5.24 -0.54 -14.99
C GLN A 55 3.89 -0.17 -14.35
N ASN A 56 3.68 -0.51 -13.09
CA ASN A 56 2.46 -0.21 -12.36
C ASN A 56 2.24 1.30 -12.22
N ARG A 57 1.45 1.86 -13.15
CA ARG A 57 1.17 3.29 -13.21
C ARG A 57 0.40 3.77 -12.00
N GLU A 58 -0.52 2.95 -11.49
CA GLU A 58 -1.33 3.27 -10.31
C GLU A 58 -0.44 3.46 -9.09
N ALA A 59 0.45 2.51 -8.82
CA ALA A 59 1.36 2.60 -7.69
C ALA A 59 2.30 3.82 -7.79
N ARG A 60 2.79 4.17 -8.98
CA ARG A 60 3.58 5.40 -9.18
C ARG A 60 2.78 6.66 -8.89
N LEU A 61 1.50 6.71 -9.29
CA LEU A 61 0.63 7.87 -9.05
C LEU A 61 0.30 8.02 -7.56
N ASP A 62 -0.04 6.93 -6.89
CA ASP A 62 -0.33 6.96 -5.47
C ASP A 62 0.90 7.33 -4.63
N LEU A 63 2.09 6.84 -5.01
CA LEU A 63 3.34 7.16 -4.33
C LEU A 63 3.67 8.66 -4.41
N LYS A 64 3.40 9.29 -5.56
CA LYS A 64 3.48 10.75 -5.70
C LYS A 64 2.47 11.45 -4.79
N ARG A 65 1.20 11.01 -4.80
CA ARG A 65 0.12 11.60 -3.99
C ARG A 65 0.45 11.57 -2.50
N ILE A 66 0.89 10.43 -1.98
CA ILE A 66 1.22 10.29 -0.55
C ILE A 66 2.50 11.04 -0.17
N LYS A 67 3.47 11.20 -1.08
CA LYS A 67 4.68 12.00 -0.81
C LYS A 67 4.33 13.46 -0.50
N HIS A 68 3.40 14.04 -1.25
CA HIS A 68 2.90 15.38 -0.96
C HIS A 68 2.25 15.45 0.44
N LYS A 69 1.45 14.44 0.81
CA LYS A 69 0.80 14.36 2.13
C LYS A 69 1.79 14.21 3.29
N LEU A 70 2.82 13.38 3.12
CA LEU A 70 3.89 13.19 4.11
C LEU A 70 4.66 14.49 4.37
N SER A 71 4.98 15.23 3.31
CA SER A 71 5.64 16.53 3.44
C SER A 71 4.76 17.55 4.16
N THR A 72 3.45 17.57 3.92
CA THR A 72 2.53 18.50 4.59
C THR A 72 2.25 18.15 6.06
N SER A 73 2.34 16.87 6.44
CA SER A 73 2.11 16.43 7.82
C SER A 73 3.32 16.61 8.74
N SER A 74 4.49 16.95 8.18
CA SER A 74 5.75 17.12 8.93
C SER A 74 6.08 18.60 9.23
N THR A 75 5.12 19.50 9.02
CA THR A 75 5.17 20.95 9.30
C THR A 75 4.07 21.30 10.29
#